data_AF-A0A645F2D4-F1
#
_entry.id   AF-A0A645F2D4-F1
#
_cell.length_a   1.000
_cell.length_b   1.000
_cell.length_c   1.000
_cell.angle_alpha   90.00
_cell.angle_beta   90.00
_cell.angle_gamma   90.00
#
_symmetry.space_group_name_H-M   'P 1'
#
loop_
_entity.id
_entity.type
_entity.pdbx_description
1 polymer ?
#
loop_
_entity_poly.entity_id
_entity_poly.type
_entity_poly.pdbx_seq_one_letter_code
_entity_poly.pdbx_strand_id
1 'polypeptide(L)'
;MAVLRGGIPVLVRFPLVPGLNDAEENIRAMGSFLESGREGVSLEVLRYHRMGVGLYEELGRSYPLEDVDPPTDEEYARVKEILNNYRIRVL
;
A
#
# COMPACT_ATOMS: atom_id res chain seq x y z
N MET A 1 12.33 6.04 11.64
CA MET A 1 12.58 4.87 12.51
C MET A 1 12.07 4.96 13.94
N ALA A 2 12.10 6.14 14.58
CA ALA A 2 11.64 6.26 15.98
C ALA A 2 10.20 5.76 16.20
N VAL A 3 9.30 6.00 15.24
CA VAL A 3 7.91 5.50 15.29
C VAL A 3 7.85 3.98 15.26
N LEU A 4 8.51 3.32 14.31
CA LEU A 4 8.56 1.85 14.19
C LEU A 4 9.37 1.15 15.29
N ARG A 5 10.03 1.91 16.17
CA ARG A 5 10.77 1.38 17.33
C ARG A 5 10.17 1.85 18.67
N GLY A 6 9.17 2.73 18.63
CA GLY A 6 8.53 3.31 19.81
C GLY A 6 7.54 2.36 20.48
N GLY A 7 7.00 2.71 21.65
CA GLY A 7 6.06 1.88 22.43
C GLY A 7 4.67 1.68 21.83
N ILE A 8 4.33 2.45 20.80
CA ILE A 8 2.95 2.65 20.34
C ILE A 8 2.69 1.72 19.14
N PRO A 9 1.58 0.97 19.12
CA PRO A 9 1.18 0.20 17.95
C PRO A 9 1.05 1.08 16.70
N VAL A 10 1.55 0.58 15.57
CA VAL A 10 1.56 1.34 14.31
C VAL A 10 0.76 0.58 13.26
N LEU A 11 -0.19 1.25 12.63
CA LEU A 11 -0.85 0.78 11.42
C LEU A 11 -0.28 1.51 10.22
N VAL A 12 0.43 0.78 9.36
CA VAL A 12 0.93 1.27 8.08
C VAL A 12 -0.16 1.04 7.04
N ARG A 13 -0.47 2.07 6.25
CA ARG A 13 -1.44 1.99 5.16
C ARG A 13 -0.70 2.13 3.84
N PHE A 14 -0.93 1.19 2.94
CA PHE A 14 -0.28 1.16 1.64
C PHE A 14 -1.33 1.11 0.53
N PRO A 15 -1.66 2.24 -0.12
CA PRO A 15 -2.44 2.25 -1.34
C PRO A 15 -1.65 1.56 -2.46
N LEU A 16 -2.14 0.40 -2.91
CA LEU A 16 -1.62 -0.33 -4.05
C LEU A 16 -2.16 0.30 -5.34
N VAL A 17 -1.28 0.92 -6.11
CA VAL A 17 -1.58 1.61 -7.36
C VAL A 17 -0.82 0.92 -8.50
N PRO A 18 -1.52 0.25 -9.43
CA PRO A 18 -0.89 -0.44 -10.54
C PRO A 18 0.03 0.46 -11.38
N GLY A 19 1.18 -0.08 -11.78
CA GLY A 19 2.20 0.62 -12.57
C GLY A 19 3.02 1.68 -11.81
N LEU A 20 2.69 1.96 -10.55
CA LEU A 20 3.35 3.00 -9.74
C LEU A 20 4.11 2.42 -8.55
N ASN A 21 3.50 1.51 -7.79
CA ASN A 21 4.11 0.96 -6.58
C ASN A 21 3.86 -0.54 -6.37
N ASP A 22 3.29 -1.22 -7.34
CA ASP A 22 2.93 -2.63 -7.34
C ASP A 22 4.05 -3.58 -7.81
N ALA A 23 5.19 -3.01 -8.24
CA ALA A 23 6.38 -3.76 -8.59
C ALA A 23 6.84 -4.65 -7.43
N GLU A 24 7.20 -5.90 -7.72
CA GLU A 24 7.55 -6.89 -6.69
C GLU A 24 8.73 -6.43 -5.83
N GLU A 25 9.77 -5.82 -6.41
CA GLU A 25 10.89 -5.28 -5.66
C GLU A 25 10.44 -4.25 -4.61
N ASN A 26 9.46 -3.39 -4.94
CA ASN A 26 8.94 -2.39 -4.00
C ASN A 26 8.18 -3.06 -2.84
N ILE A 27 7.36 -4.06 -3.14
CA ILE A 27 6.60 -4.81 -2.12
C ILE A 27 7.53 -5.56 -1.17
N ARG A 28 8.58 -6.20 -1.71
CA ARG A 28 9.60 -6.89 -0.91
C ARG A 28 10.42 -5.93 -0.06
N ALA A 29 10.79 -4.78 -0.61
CA ALA A 29 11.50 -3.74 0.13
C ALA A 29 10.65 -3.19 1.28
N MET A 30 9.36 -2.97 1.05
CA MET A 30 8.40 -2.58 2.09
C MET A 30 8.29 -3.65 3.19
N GLY A 31 8.10 -4.92 2.81
CA GLY A 31 8.04 -6.03 3.78
C GLY A 31 9.29 -6.10 4.67
N SER A 32 10.47 -6.06 4.06
CA SER A 32 11.76 -6.09 4.77
C SER A 32 11.95 -4.87 5.70
N PHE A 33 11.58 -3.68 5.21
CA PHE A 33 11.65 -2.46 6.01
C PHE A 33 10.76 -2.53 7.25
N LEU A 34 9.52 -3.01 7.10
CA LEU A 34 8.57 -3.11 8.21
C LEU A 34 8.95 -4.22 9.21
N GLU A 35 9.47 -5.35 8.72
CA GLU A 35 9.98 -6.43 9.56
C GLU A 35 11.17 -6.01 10.43
N SER A 36 11.98 -5.05 9.96
CA SER A 36 13.08 -4.47 10.75
C SER A 36 12.61 -3.62 11.95
N GLY A 37 11.31 -3.34 12.04
CA GLY A 37 10.67 -2.70 13.17
C GLY A 37 10.51 -3.61 14.39
N ARG A 38 9.92 -3.07 15.46
CA ARG A 38 9.50 -3.88 16.61
C ARG A 38 8.23 -4.67 16.31
N GLU A 39 7.88 -5.57 17.23
CA GLU A 39 6.54 -6.17 17.27
C GLU A 39 5.45 -5.11 17.57
N GLY A 40 4.31 -5.24 16.87
CA GLY A 40 3.18 -4.31 16.97
C GLY A 40 2.97 -3.42 15.74
N VAL A 41 3.73 -3.63 14.66
CA VAL A 41 3.48 -3.03 13.35
C VAL A 41 2.49 -3.89 12.57
N SER A 42 1.38 -3.30 12.13
CA SER A 42 0.42 -3.90 11.21
C SER A 42 0.44 -3.16 9.88
N LEU A 43 0.14 -3.87 8.79
CA LEU A 43 0.08 -3.34 7.44
C LEU A 43 -1.31 -3.58 6.85
N GLU A 44 -1.95 -2.51 6.39
CA GLU A 44 -3.17 -2.56 5.59
C GLU A 44 -2.84 -2.20 4.15
N VAL A 45 -3.08 -3.14 3.24
CA VAL A 45 -2.98 -2.90 1.79
C VAL A 45 -4.34 -2.43 1.29
N LEU A 46 -4.38 -1.23 0.70
CA LEU A 46 -5.61 -0.63 0.19
C LEU A 46 -5.58 -0.69 -1.33
N ARG A 47 -6.64 -1.20 -1.95
CA ARG A 47 -6.77 -1.12 -3.40
C ARG A 47 -6.98 0.32 -3.81
N TYR A 48 -6.21 0.78 -4.79
CA TYR A 48 -6.55 2.03 -5.47
C TYR A 48 -7.98 1.99 -6.00
N HIS A 49 -8.65 3.13 -5.93
CA HIS A 49 -9.99 3.33 -6.47
C HIS A 49 -10.10 4.74 -7.04
N ARG A 50 -10.95 4.92 -8.05
CA ARG A 50 -11.14 6.19 -8.77
C ARG A 50 -12.14 7.14 -8.10
N MET A 51 -12.31 7.05 -6.78
CA MET A 51 -13.24 7.96 -6.09
C MET A 51 -12.61 9.35 -5.99
N GLY A 52 -13.42 10.39 -6.20
CA GLY A 52 -12.96 11.78 -6.17
C GLY A 52 -12.47 12.33 -7.51
N VAL A 53 -12.48 11.53 -8.59
CA VAL A 53 -12.17 12.01 -9.95
C VAL A 53 -13.14 13.12 -10.38
N GLY A 54 -14.43 13.00 -10.08
CA GLY A 54 -15.42 14.05 -10.37
C GLY A 54 -15.11 15.40 -9.71
N LEU A 55 -14.45 15.42 -8.55
CA LEU A 55 -14.02 16.68 -7.92
C LEU A 55 -12.92 17.38 -8.72
N TYR A 56 -12.06 16.62 -9.41
CA TYR A 56 -11.06 17.22 -10.31
C TYR A 56 -11.76 17.88 -11.50
N GLU A 57 -12.76 17.22 -12.07
CA GLU A 57 -13.58 17.77 -13.17
C GLU A 57 -14.31 19.05 -12.75
N GLU A 58 -14.95 19.05 -11.58
CA GLU A 58 -15.65 20.23 -11.02
C GLU A 58 -14.71 21.42 -10.79
N LEU A 59 -13.46 21.16 -10.41
CA LEU A 59 -12.43 22.17 -10.21
C LEU A 59 -11.72 22.58 -11.51
N GLY A 60 -12.11 22.02 -12.66
CA GLY A 60 -11.48 22.27 -13.96
C GLY A 60 -10.02 21.79 -14.02
N ARG A 61 -9.69 20.70 -13.33
CA ARG A 61 -8.33 20.12 -13.24
C ARG A 61 -8.29 18.76 -13.91
N SER A 62 -7.18 18.45 -14.59
CA SER A 62 -6.90 17.10 -15.09
C SER A 62 -6.58 16.15 -13.94
N TYR A 63 -7.13 14.94 -13.96
CA TYR A 63 -6.81 13.94 -12.97
C TYR A 63 -5.56 13.15 -13.40
N PRO A 64 -4.49 13.09 -12.58
CA PRO A 64 -3.21 12.57 -13.03
C PRO A 64 -3.17 11.05 -13.24
N LEU A 65 -4.19 10.31 -12.79
CA LEU A 65 -4.28 8.86 -12.88
C LEU A 65 -5.47 8.42 -13.75
N GLU A 66 -5.81 9.20 -14.77
CA GLU A 66 -6.95 8.96 -15.67
C GLU A 66 -6.92 7.59 -16.36
N ASP A 67 -5.74 7.03 -16.63
CA ASP A 67 -5.58 5.73 -17.31
C ASP A 67 -5.22 4.59 -16.35
N VAL A 68 -5.26 4.82 -15.04
CA VAL A 68 -4.94 3.78 -14.04
C VAL A 68 -6.22 3.11 -13.59
N ASP A 69 -6.28 1.80 -13.78
CA ASP A 69 -7.34 0.95 -13.24
C ASP A 69 -7.03 0.51 -11.79
N PRO A 70 -8.05 0.24 -10.97
CA PRO A 70 -7.88 -0.46 -9.70
C PRO A 70 -7.13 -1.79 -9.88
N PRO A 71 -6.31 -2.21 -8.88
CA PRO A 71 -5.64 -3.51 -8.96
C PRO A 71 -6.64 -4.65 -9.03
N THR A 72 -6.33 -5.68 -9.81
CA THR A 72 -7.15 -6.89 -9.89
C THR A 72 -7.11 -7.68 -8.59
N ASP A 73 -8.02 -8.66 -8.45
CA ASP A 73 -8.00 -9.57 -7.31
C ASP A 73 -6.69 -10.37 -7.26
N GLU A 74 -6.18 -10.79 -8.41
CA GLU A 74 -4.93 -11.54 -8.54
C GLU A 74 -3.72 -10.69 -8.17
N GLU A 75 -3.65 -9.44 -8.65
CA GLU A 75 -2.57 -8.51 -8.30
C GLU A 75 -2.56 -8.22 -6.80
N TYR A 76 -3.73 -7.97 -6.22
CA TYR A 76 -3.88 -7.75 -4.79
C TYR A 76 -3.50 -8.99 -3.97
N ALA A 77 -3.94 -10.18 -4.40
CA ALA A 77 -3.61 -11.43 -3.73
C ALA A 77 -2.10 -11.72 -3.76
N ARG A 78 -1.44 -11.52 -4.92
CA ARG A 78 0.02 -11.66 -5.08
C ARG A 78 0.77 -10.75 -4.09
N VAL A 79 0.36 -9.49 -3.96
CA VAL A 79 0.97 -8.54 -3.03
C VAL A 79 0.82 -9.02 -1.59
N LYS A 80 -0.38 -9.48 -1.18
CA LYS A 80 -0.59 -10.04 0.16
C LYS A 80 0.24 -11.30 0.40
N GLU A 81 0.36 -12.18 -0.59
CA GLU A 81 1.18 -13.39 -0.50
C GLU A 81 2.65 -13.05 -0.24
N ILE A 82 3.23 -12.12 -1.00
CA ILE A 82 4.60 -11.66 -0.77
C ILE A 82 4.77 -11.13 0.66
N LEU A 83 3.85 -10.27 1.11
CA LEU A 83 3.94 -9.62 2.42
C LEU A 83 3.74 -10.57 3.60
N ASN A 84 2.96 -11.65 3.42
CA ASN A 84 2.77 -12.68 4.44
C ASN A 84 4.02 -13.52 4.71
N ASN A 85 5.07 -13.43 3.87
CA ASN A 85 6.36 -14.07 4.12
C ASN A 85 7.22 -13.32 5.16
N TYR A 86 6.82 -12.11 5.54
CA TYR A 86 7.52 -11.29 6.53
C TYR A 86 6.84 -11.38 7.89
N ARG A 87 7.59 -11.17 8.97
CA ARG A 87 7.10 -11.19 10.35
C ARG A 87 6.35 -9.90 10.71
N ILE A 88 5.33 -9.55 9.92
CA ILE A 88 4.43 -8.41 10.13
C ILE A 88 2.98 -8.87 10.06
N ARG A 89 2.08 -8.15 10.74
CA ARG A 89 0.64 -8.45 10.66
C ARG A 89 0.02 -7.77 9.45
N VAL A 90 -0.25 -8.52 8.39
CA VAL A 90 -1.00 -8.02 7.22
C VAL A 90 -2.50 -8.16 7.47
N LEU A 91 -3.24 -7.06 7.36
CA LEU A 91 -4.71 -7.03 7.51
C LEU A 91 -5.41 -7.45 6.22
#